data_AF-A0A925WEF4-F1
#
_entry.id   AF-A0A925WEF4-F1
#
_cell.length_a   1.000
_cell.length_b   1.000
_cell.length_c   1.000
_cell.angle_alpha   90.00
_cell.angle_beta   90.00
_cell.angle_gamma   90.00
#
_symmetry.space_group_name_H-M   'P 1'
#
loop_
_entity.id
_entity.type
_entity.pdbx_description
1 polymer ?
#
loop_
_entity_poly.entity_id
_entity_poly.type
_entity_poly.pdbx_seq_one_letter_code
_entity_poly.pdbx_strand_id
1 'polypeptide(L)'
;MKLTGLLIAGLAMATGSAGAADQKTNSFSSTNARSLGNVERLNKVIGREVRNQEQQKLGQVNDLVIDLESGRILYAVISVGGFVGVGDRLVAVPVSAFQEAGEDLRLDVNRQQLSDAPQFSKAADQRAETLTPAFASRVNKHFGEGRAWWESATGQTGEKFGNAHPASDLIGLEVSDVSNRKIGEVNNVMVDLSAGRVPYVIFAPEKSLDLNADFYAWPPNVLTPSGDGKSLTTGIDQSKLASAPHFKRNHWPNMSNRTWGLQVYEFYGKQPYFESEKLQPTSTPTNSLERIYHEPPKQ
;
A
#
# COMPACT_ATOMS: atom_id res chain seq x y z
N MET A 1 53.02 23.90 57.98
CA MET A 1 53.81 25.13 58.28
C MET A 1 54.65 25.42 57.05
N LYS A 2 54.61 26.52 56.29
CA LYS A 2 54.05 27.89 56.39
C LYS A 2 53.63 28.29 54.94
N LEU A 3 52.46 28.89 54.68
CA LEU A 3 52.22 30.34 54.45
C LEU A 3 53.31 30.98 53.57
N THR A 4 53.05 31.68 52.46
CA THR A 4 52.26 32.93 52.35
C THR A 4 52.19 33.34 50.86
N GLY A 5 51.13 34.02 50.43
CA GLY A 5 51.09 34.66 49.10
C GLY A 5 49.70 35.14 48.68
N LEU A 6 49.18 36.13 49.40
CA LEU A 6 47.90 36.80 49.14
C LEU A 6 48.14 38.00 48.20
N LEU A 7 47.33 38.16 47.14
CA LEU A 7 47.14 39.43 46.46
C LEU A 7 45.65 39.60 46.12
N ILE A 8 45.07 40.66 46.71
CA ILE A 8 43.70 41.12 46.59
C ILE A 8 43.66 42.20 45.50
N ALA A 9 42.64 42.16 44.63
CA ALA A 9 41.74 43.28 44.31
C ALA A 9 41.20 43.19 42.88
N GLY A 10 39.87 43.20 42.76
CA GLY A 10 39.17 43.27 41.47
C GLY A 10 37.70 42.91 41.59
N LEU A 11 36.96 43.62 42.45
CA LEU A 11 35.52 43.53 42.54
C LEU A 11 34.90 44.25 41.33
N ALA A 12 34.25 43.50 40.44
CA ALA A 12 33.27 44.06 39.51
C ALA A 12 31.98 43.23 39.66
N MET A 13 31.02 43.78 40.42
CA MET A 13 29.66 43.29 40.43
C MET A 13 28.97 43.78 39.16
N ALA A 14 28.63 42.86 38.28
CA ALA A 14 27.57 43.05 37.29
C ALA A 14 26.53 41.95 37.51
N THR A 15 25.40 42.35 38.07
CA THR A 15 24.19 41.55 38.21
C THR A 15 23.65 41.20 36.82
N GLY A 16 23.87 39.98 36.37
CA GLY A 16 23.22 39.41 35.19
C GLY A 16 22.42 38.19 35.62
N SER A 17 21.11 38.37 35.80
CA SER A 17 20.15 37.28 35.92
C SER A 17 20.16 36.46 34.62
N ALA A 18 20.94 35.39 34.59
CA ALA A 18 20.87 34.39 33.54
C ALA A 18 19.58 33.60 33.74
N GLY A 19 18.56 33.99 32.97
CA GLY A 19 17.27 33.33 32.91
C GLY A 19 17.42 31.85 32.62
N ALA A 20 16.60 31.05 33.32
CA ALA A 20 16.29 29.69 32.94
C ALA A 20 15.86 29.70 31.47
N ALA A 21 16.69 29.12 30.61
CA ALA A 21 16.30 28.81 29.26
C ALA A 21 15.25 27.70 29.35
N ASP A 22 13.99 28.11 29.20
CA ASP A 22 12.87 27.25 28.87
C ASP A 22 13.31 26.26 27.80
N GLN A 23 13.45 24.99 28.18
CA GLN A 23 13.30 23.91 27.24
C GLN A 23 11.83 23.94 26.79
N LYS A 24 11.53 24.77 25.78
CA LYS A 24 10.44 24.49 24.85
C LYS A 24 10.81 23.20 24.13
N THR A 25 10.55 22.09 24.81
CA THR A 25 10.24 20.83 24.17
C THR A 25 9.14 21.16 23.18
N ASN A 26 9.48 21.20 21.89
CA ASN A 26 8.50 21.11 20.83
C ASN A 26 7.82 19.75 21.01
N SER A 27 6.78 19.76 21.85
CA SER A 27 5.73 18.76 21.85
C SER A 27 5.09 18.93 20.48
N PHE A 28 5.62 18.22 19.49
CA PHE A 28 4.91 17.99 18.25
C PHE A 28 3.63 17.27 18.66
N SER A 29 2.55 18.03 18.80
CA SER A 29 1.20 17.50 18.88
C SER A 29 1.06 16.50 17.74
N SER A 30 0.86 15.24 18.12
CA SER A 30 0.52 14.14 17.23
C SER A 30 -0.86 14.38 16.65
N THR A 31 -0.98 15.31 15.70
CA THR A 31 -2.14 15.45 14.85
C THR A 31 -2.14 14.28 13.87
N ASN A 32 -2.94 13.26 14.18
CA ASN A 32 -3.43 12.20 13.27
C ASN A 32 -2.47 11.67 12.19
N ALA A 33 -1.24 11.29 12.56
CA ALA A 33 -0.42 10.47 11.67
C ALA A 33 -1.06 9.07 11.55
N ARG A 34 -1.55 8.72 10.35
CA ARG A 34 -2.10 7.37 10.10
C ARG A 34 -1.00 6.34 10.34
N SER A 35 -1.28 5.34 11.17
CA SER A 35 -0.42 4.15 11.27
C SER A 35 -0.54 3.33 9.99
N LEU A 36 0.51 2.56 9.65
CA LEU A 36 0.34 1.41 8.75
C LEU A 36 -0.83 0.57 9.27
N GLY A 37 -1.69 0.09 8.37
CA GLY A 37 -2.76 -0.84 8.70
C GLY A 37 -2.20 -2.22 9.02
N ASN A 38 -3.06 -3.23 8.91
CA ASN A 38 -2.61 -4.62 8.95
C ASN A 38 -1.86 -4.96 7.65
N VAL A 39 -0.55 -5.19 7.75
CA VAL A 39 0.32 -5.46 6.60
C VAL A 39 0.59 -6.95 6.54
N GLU A 40 -0.04 -7.61 5.57
CA GLU A 40 0.00 -9.06 5.41
C GLU A 40 0.77 -9.47 4.15
N ARG A 41 1.33 -10.68 4.15
CA ARG A 41 1.88 -11.26 2.92
C ARG A 41 0.74 -11.60 1.96
N LEU A 42 0.94 -11.41 0.66
CA LEU A 42 -0.07 -11.69 -0.36
C LEU A 42 -0.65 -13.11 -0.25
N ASN A 43 0.18 -14.11 0.04
CA ASN A 43 -0.25 -15.50 0.19
C ASN A 43 -1.12 -15.78 1.43
N LYS A 44 -1.26 -14.81 2.35
CA LYS A 44 -2.23 -14.84 3.45
C LYS A 44 -3.55 -14.18 3.06
N VAL A 45 -3.53 -13.29 2.07
CA VAL A 45 -4.72 -12.61 1.55
C VAL A 45 -5.41 -13.46 0.49
N ILE A 46 -4.65 -14.03 -0.44
CA ILE A 46 -5.17 -14.97 -1.45
C ILE A 46 -5.73 -16.21 -0.74
N GLY A 47 -6.93 -16.61 -1.13
CA GLY A 47 -7.67 -17.73 -0.55
C GLY A 47 -8.58 -17.37 0.62
N ARG A 48 -8.51 -16.15 1.17
CA ARG A 48 -9.45 -15.70 2.20
C ARG A 48 -10.89 -15.76 1.69
N GLU A 49 -11.81 -16.20 2.54
CA GLU A 49 -13.22 -16.26 2.18
C GLU A 49 -13.84 -14.87 2.15
N VAL A 50 -14.72 -14.66 1.18
CA VAL A 50 -15.56 -13.46 1.11
C VAL A 50 -16.97 -13.86 1.49
N ARG A 51 -17.54 -13.17 2.49
CA ARG A 51 -18.89 -13.42 3.01
C ARG A 51 -19.73 -12.15 2.98
N ASN A 52 -21.06 -12.28 2.96
CA ASN A 52 -21.96 -11.16 3.21
C ASN A 52 -22.22 -10.96 4.72
N GLN A 53 -23.08 -9.99 5.07
CA GLN A 53 -23.47 -9.71 6.46
C GLN A 53 -24.18 -10.89 7.14
N GLU A 54 -24.82 -11.77 6.37
CA GLU A 54 -25.49 -12.99 6.84
C GLU A 54 -24.52 -14.19 6.99
N GLN A 55 -23.21 -13.96 6.91
CA GLN A 55 -22.16 -15.00 6.92
C GLN A 55 -22.21 -15.99 5.76
N GLN A 56 -23.02 -15.72 4.73
CA GLN A 56 -23.08 -16.58 3.55
C GLN A 56 -21.82 -16.37 2.71
N LYS A 57 -21.18 -17.49 2.33
CA LYS A 57 -20.03 -17.47 1.43
C LYS A 57 -20.45 -16.95 0.05
N LEU A 58 -19.78 -15.89 -0.37
CA LEU A 58 -19.90 -15.31 -1.71
C LEU A 58 -18.80 -15.84 -2.65
N GLY A 59 -17.61 -16.10 -2.11
CA GLY A 59 -16.46 -16.49 -2.92
C GLY A 59 -15.17 -16.55 -2.10
N GLN A 60 -14.04 -16.46 -2.81
CA GLN A 60 -12.70 -16.40 -2.23
C GLN A 60 -11.84 -15.40 -2.99
N VAL A 61 -10.89 -14.76 -2.31
CA VAL A 61 -9.90 -13.90 -2.96
C VAL A 61 -9.02 -14.76 -3.87
N ASN A 62 -9.12 -14.58 -5.18
CA ASN A 62 -8.25 -15.25 -6.15
C ASN A 62 -6.96 -14.46 -6.34
N ASP A 63 -7.03 -13.14 -6.42
CA ASP A 63 -5.87 -12.27 -6.61
C ASP A 63 -6.16 -10.83 -6.19
N LEU A 64 -5.15 -9.97 -6.23
CA LEU A 64 -5.26 -8.52 -6.18
C LEU A 64 -4.65 -7.96 -7.46
N VAL A 65 -5.27 -6.95 -8.06
CA VAL A 65 -4.62 -6.19 -9.13
C VAL A 65 -4.00 -4.95 -8.52
N ILE A 66 -2.69 -4.78 -8.70
CA ILE A 66 -1.91 -3.73 -8.06
C ILE A 66 -1.15 -2.92 -9.10
N ASP A 67 -0.90 -1.65 -8.82
CA ASP A 67 -0.03 -0.79 -9.60
C ASP A 67 1.24 -0.49 -8.77
N LEU A 68 2.39 -1.01 -9.22
CA LEU A 68 3.65 -0.87 -8.49
C LEU A 68 4.20 0.56 -8.51
N GLU A 69 3.85 1.37 -9.52
CA GLU A 69 4.29 2.75 -9.61
C GLU A 69 3.66 3.60 -8.50
N SER A 70 2.33 3.52 -8.32
CA SER A 70 1.63 4.21 -7.23
C SER A 70 1.66 3.45 -5.90
N GLY A 71 1.98 2.16 -5.92
CA GLY A 71 1.91 1.27 -4.76
C GLY A 71 0.48 1.09 -4.24
N ARG A 72 -0.50 1.03 -5.14
CA ARG A 72 -1.93 0.94 -4.81
C ARG A 72 -2.55 -0.34 -5.34
N ILE A 73 -3.54 -0.83 -4.61
CA ILE A 73 -4.40 -1.92 -5.06
C ILE A 73 -5.54 -1.28 -5.84
N LEU A 74 -5.73 -1.72 -7.08
CA LEU A 74 -6.75 -1.21 -7.99
C LEU A 74 -8.10 -1.86 -7.70
N TYR A 75 -8.11 -3.18 -7.50
CA TYR A 75 -9.27 -3.97 -7.07
C TYR A 75 -8.81 -5.37 -6.65
N ALA A 76 -9.64 -6.07 -5.86
CA ALA A 76 -9.48 -7.49 -5.61
C ALA A 76 -10.19 -8.30 -6.72
N VAL A 77 -9.63 -9.47 -7.06
CA VAL A 77 -10.27 -10.44 -7.94
C VAL A 77 -10.85 -11.55 -7.07
N ILE A 78 -12.17 -11.69 -7.10
CA ILE A 78 -12.90 -12.68 -6.32
C ILE A 78 -13.31 -13.83 -7.23
N SER A 79 -12.94 -15.05 -6.86
CA SER A 79 -13.52 -16.26 -7.45
C SER A 79 -14.87 -16.53 -6.82
N VAL A 80 -15.91 -16.49 -7.65
CA VAL A 80 -17.30 -16.75 -7.27
C VAL A 80 -17.64 -18.12 -7.83
N GLY A 81 -17.78 -19.10 -6.94
CA GLY A 81 -18.21 -20.44 -7.28
C GLY A 81 -19.75 -20.55 -7.30
N GLY A 82 -20.26 -21.35 -8.23
CA GLY A 82 -21.70 -21.63 -8.39
C GLY A 82 -22.02 -21.57 -9.87
N PHE A 83 -22.50 -22.62 -10.52
CA PHE A 83 -23.66 -23.47 -10.20
C PHE A 83 -23.30 -24.95 -10.50
N VAL A 84 -24.15 -25.91 -10.14
CA VAL A 84 -24.03 -27.28 -10.69
C VAL A 84 -24.01 -27.16 -12.23
N GLY A 85 -22.83 -27.31 -12.85
CA GLY A 85 -22.63 -27.20 -14.30
C GLY A 85 -21.94 -25.94 -14.86
N VAL A 86 -21.59 -24.93 -14.04
CA VAL A 86 -20.86 -23.72 -14.50
C VAL A 86 -19.60 -23.54 -13.65
N GLY A 87 -18.42 -23.51 -14.29
CA GLY A 87 -17.14 -23.35 -13.61
C GLY A 87 -16.99 -22.00 -12.91
N ASP A 88 -15.92 -21.86 -12.12
CA ASP A 88 -15.65 -20.64 -11.36
C ASP A 88 -15.53 -19.40 -12.27
N ARG A 89 -16.17 -18.31 -11.85
CA ARG A 89 -16.06 -17.00 -12.50
C ARG A 89 -15.23 -16.05 -11.64
N LEU A 90 -14.43 -15.21 -12.29
CA LEU A 90 -13.63 -14.18 -11.62
C LEU A 90 -14.28 -12.80 -11.82
N VAL A 91 -14.55 -12.12 -10.72
CA VAL A 91 -15.12 -10.76 -10.73
C VAL A 91 -14.22 -9.79 -9.98
N ALA A 92 -14.16 -8.55 -10.45
CA ALA A 92 -13.38 -7.51 -9.81
C ALA A 92 -14.23 -6.72 -8.81
N VAL A 93 -13.67 -6.47 -7.63
CA VAL A 93 -14.34 -5.77 -6.51
C VAL A 93 -13.38 -4.70 -5.95
N PRO A 94 -13.81 -3.43 -5.79
CA PRO A 94 -12.99 -2.41 -5.16
C PRO A 94 -12.56 -2.85 -3.76
N VAL A 95 -11.31 -2.61 -3.38
CA VAL A 95 -10.84 -2.96 -2.04
C VAL A 95 -11.55 -2.19 -0.93
N SER A 96 -12.03 -0.97 -1.22
CA SER A 96 -12.81 -0.13 -0.30
C SER A 96 -14.19 -0.71 0.04
N ALA A 97 -14.72 -1.62 -0.78
CA ALA A 97 -16.00 -2.27 -0.52
C ALA A 97 -15.90 -3.38 0.55
N PHE A 98 -14.70 -3.82 0.92
CA PHE A 98 -14.51 -4.84 1.94
C PHE A 98 -14.43 -4.25 3.35
N GLN A 99 -14.97 -5.01 4.30
CA GLN A 99 -14.75 -4.81 5.72
C GLN A 99 -13.95 -6.01 6.24
N GLU A 100 -12.81 -5.76 6.88
CA GLU A 100 -12.02 -6.82 7.52
C GLU A 100 -12.80 -7.39 8.72
N ALA A 101 -12.93 -8.72 8.78
CA ALA A 101 -13.70 -9.39 9.81
C ALA A 101 -13.00 -10.67 10.28
N GLY A 102 -11.99 -10.51 11.14
CA GLY A 102 -11.14 -11.64 11.56
C GLY A 102 -10.34 -12.16 10.38
N GLU A 103 -10.39 -13.47 10.13
CA GLU A 103 -9.71 -14.10 9.00
C GLU A 103 -10.47 -13.93 7.66
N ASP A 104 -11.75 -13.55 7.70
CA ASP A 104 -12.60 -13.40 6.50
C ASP A 104 -12.68 -11.93 6.04
N LEU A 105 -13.14 -11.74 4.80
CA LEU A 105 -13.53 -10.44 4.26
C LEU A 105 -15.05 -10.38 4.15
N ARG A 106 -15.65 -9.30 4.65
CA ARG A 106 -17.08 -9.03 4.48
C ARG A 106 -17.31 -8.07 3.32
N LEU A 107 -18.29 -8.40 2.48
CA LEU A 107 -18.72 -7.58 1.36
C LEU A 107 -20.24 -7.41 1.44
N ASP A 108 -20.70 -6.17 1.57
CA ASP A 108 -22.12 -5.86 1.75
C ASP A 108 -22.85 -5.79 0.40
N VAL A 109 -22.92 -6.93 -0.28
CA VAL A 109 -23.63 -7.09 -1.56
C VAL A 109 -24.39 -8.41 -1.59
N ASN A 110 -25.45 -8.46 -2.39
CA ASN A 110 -26.13 -9.72 -2.69
C ASN A 110 -25.45 -10.47 -3.84
N ARG A 111 -25.80 -11.75 -4.03
CA ARG A 111 -25.22 -12.59 -5.09
C ARG A 111 -25.45 -12.05 -6.50
N GLN A 112 -26.58 -11.40 -6.77
CA GLN A 112 -26.89 -10.85 -8.09
C GLN A 112 -25.96 -9.69 -8.42
N GLN A 113 -25.77 -8.75 -7.49
CA GLN A 113 -24.81 -7.65 -7.65
C GLN A 113 -23.40 -8.18 -7.91
N LEU A 114 -22.98 -9.24 -7.21
CA LEU A 114 -21.66 -9.85 -7.45
C LEU A 114 -21.59 -10.59 -8.79
N SER A 115 -22.68 -11.23 -9.23
CA SER A 115 -22.78 -11.87 -10.55
C SER A 115 -22.75 -10.85 -11.70
N ASP A 116 -23.25 -9.65 -11.49
CA ASP A 116 -23.26 -8.60 -12.50
C ASP A 116 -21.97 -7.77 -12.49
N ALA A 117 -21.06 -8.03 -11.55
CA ALA A 117 -19.80 -7.30 -11.43
C ALA A 117 -18.89 -7.52 -12.66
N PRO A 118 -18.04 -6.52 -12.99
CA PRO A 118 -17.10 -6.63 -14.11
C PRO A 118 -16.21 -7.86 -13.99
N GLN A 119 -16.11 -8.62 -15.08
CA GLN A 119 -15.36 -9.86 -15.12
C GLN A 119 -13.87 -9.61 -15.30
N PHE A 120 -13.06 -10.31 -14.51
CA PHE A 120 -11.62 -10.37 -14.70
C PHE A 120 -11.27 -11.57 -15.58
N SER A 121 -10.44 -11.39 -16.61
CA SER A 121 -9.99 -12.48 -17.48
C SER A 121 -8.56 -12.91 -17.17
N LYS A 122 -8.36 -14.22 -17.05
CA LYS A 122 -7.02 -14.82 -16.98
C LYS A 122 -6.39 -15.00 -18.37
N ALA A 123 -7.15 -14.93 -19.46
CA ALA A 123 -6.59 -15.08 -20.80
C ALA A 123 -5.74 -13.85 -21.14
N ALA A 124 -4.51 -14.04 -21.62
CA ALA A 124 -3.52 -12.95 -21.73
C ALA A 124 -3.97 -11.80 -22.66
N ASP A 125 -4.65 -12.14 -23.75
CA ASP A 125 -5.24 -11.21 -24.72
C ASP A 125 -6.33 -10.33 -24.08
N GLN A 126 -7.18 -10.91 -23.23
CA GLN A 126 -8.27 -10.21 -22.56
C GLN A 126 -7.84 -9.54 -21.25
N ARG A 127 -6.82 -10.07 -20.59
CA ARG A 127 -6.31 -9.57 -19.29
C ARG A 127 -5.86 -8.13 -19.41
N ALA A 128 -5.20 -7.76 -20.50
CA ALA A 128 -4.73 -6.39 -20.73
C ALA A 128 -5.85 -5.36 -20.62
N GLU A 129 -7.08 -5.69 -21.06
CA GLU A 129 -8.23 -4.80 -20.96
C GLU A 129 -8.69 -4.58 -19.52
N THR A 130 -8.45 -5.56 -18.64
CA THR A 130 -8.80 -5.50 -17.22
C THR A 130 -7.80 -4.69 -16.41
N LEU A 131 -6.57 -4.51 -16.90
CA LEU A 131 -5.51 -3.72 -16.24
C LEU A 131 -5.54 -2.24 -16.65
N THR A 132 -6.72 -1.71 -16.99
CA THR A 132 -6.87 -0.32 -17.46
C THR A 132 -7.62 0.56 -16.47
N PRO A 133 -7.35 1.88 -16.45
CA PRO A 133 -8.16 2.83 -15.68
C PRO A 133 -9.66 2.76 -16.04
N ALA A 134 -9.98 2.54 -17.32
CA ALA A 134 -11.35 2.39 -17.78
C ALA A 134 -12.06 1.19 -17.15
N PHE A 135 -11.39 0.04 -17.05
CA PHE A 135 -11.92 -1.13 -16.34
C PHE A 135 -12.09 -0.85 -14.85
N ALA A 136 -11.07 -0.29 -14.19
CA ALA A 136 -11.13 0.05 -12.77
C ALA A 136 -12.28 1.03 -12.46
N SER A 137 -12.52 2.03 -13.32
CA SER A 137 -13.67 2.95 -13.17
C SER A 137 -15.01 2.23 -13.35
N ARG A 138 -15.13 1.24 -14.25
CA ARG A 138 -16.34 0.41 -14.34
C ARG A 138 -16.57 -0.41 -13.07
N VAL A 139 -15.51 -0.96 -12.49
CA VAL A 139 -15.55 -1.68 -11.21
C VAL A 139 -16.06 -0.75 -10.10
N ASN A 140 -15.48 0.43 -9.92
CA ASN A 140 -15.92 1.35 -8.86
C ASN A 140 -17.37 1.83 -9.07
N LYS A 141 -17.73 2.18 -10.30
CA LYS A 141 -19.11 2.56 -10.65
C LYS A 141 -20.12 1.47 -10.31
N HIS A 142 -19.78 0.19 -10.54
CA HIS A 142 -20.66 -0.94 -10.24
C HIS A 142 -21.01 -1.05 -8.76
N PHE A 143 -20.03 -0.80 -7.88
CA PHE A 143 -20.20 -0.87 -6.42
C PHE A 143 -20.60 0.46 -5.78
N GLY A 144 -20.87 1.51 -6.58
CA GLY A 144 -21.26 2.82 -6.07
C GLY A 144 -20.13 3.56 -5.35
N GLU A 145 -18.88 3.15 -5.56
CA GLU A 145 -17.71 3.83 -5.00
C GLU A 145 -17.54 5.20 -5.67
N GLY A 146 -17.12 6.20 -4.88
CA GLY A 146 -16.96 7.58 -5.32
C GLY A 146 -15.83 7.78 -6.34
N ARG A 147 -15.51 9.05 -6.63
CA ARG A 147 -14.45 9.40 -7.59
C ARG A 147 -13.13 8.74 -7.18
N ALA A 148 -12.65 7.83 -8.01
CA ALA A 148 -11.44 7.09 -7.72
C ALA A 148 -10.20 7.99 -7.80
N TRP A 149 -9.15 7.63 -7.06
CA TRP A 149 -7.93 8.44 -6.99
C TRP A 149 -7.25 8.62 -8.37
N TRP A 150 -7.39 7.64 -9.28
CA TRP A 150 -6.85 7.74 -10.64
C TRP A 150 -7.62 8.72 -11.52
N GLU A 151 -8.90 9.02 -11.23
CA GLU A 151 -9.70 9.97 -12.05
C GLU A 151 -9.22 11.41 -11.92
N SER A 152 -8.44 11.72 -10.88
CA SER A 152 -7.77 13.02 -10.70
C SER A 152 -6.34 13.02 -11.25
N ALA A 153 -5.71 11.84 -11.39
CA ALA A 153 -4.38 11.69 -11.95
C ALA A 153 -4.39 11.75 -13.49
N THR A 154 -5.52 11.43 -14.13
CA THR A 154 -5.70 11.39 -15.59
C THR A 154 -5.97 12.77 -16.21
N GLY A 155 -5.36 13.85 -15.70
CA GLY A 155 -5.46 15.17 -16.32
C GLY A 155 -5.11 15.08 -17.81
N GLN A 156 -6.13 15.21 -18.67
CA GLN A 156 -6.07 15.32 -20.13
C GLN A 156 -4.82 14.71 -20.79
N THR A 157 -4.69 13.38 -20.81
CA THR A 157 -4.10 12.52 -21.87
C THR A 157 -3.69 11.13 -21.33
N GLY A 158 -4.42 10.06 -21.69
CA GLY A 158 -3.89 8.68 -21.84
C GLY A 158 -3.74 7.81 -20.58
N GLU A 159 -4.81 7.20 -20.04
CA GLU A 159 -5.28 5.83 -20.35
C GLU A 159 -4.50 4.62 -19.77
N LYS A 160 -3.40 4.78 -19.03
CA LYS A 160 -2.67 3.61 -18.48
C LYS A 160 -2.26 3.77 -17.01
N PHE A 161 -2.43 2.70 -16.23
CA PHE A 161 -1.65 2.52 -15.01
C PHE A 161 -0.21 2.25 -15.42
N GLY A 162 0.77 2.85 -14.74
CA GLY A 162 2.15 2.78 -15.21
C GLY A 162 2.84 1.46 -14.93
N ASN A 163 2.35 0.65 -13.98
CA ASN A 163 2.91 -0.67 -13.69
C ASN A 163 1.87 -1.61 -13.05
N ALA A 164 0.75 -1.87 -13.74
CA ALA A 164 -0.33 -2.71 -13.23
C ALA A 164 -0.14 -4.21 -13.51
N HIS A 165 -0.33 -5.04 -12.47
CA HIS A 165 -0.19 -6.50 -12.50
C HIS A 165 -1.20 -7.17 -11.59
N PRO A 166 -1.66 -8.40 -11.91
CA PRO A 166 -2.08 -9.34 -10.89
C PRO A 166 -0.91 -9.56 -9.92
N ALA A 167 -1.14 -9.42 -8.63
CA ALA A 167 -0.09 -9.49 -7.62
C ALA A 167 0.54 -10.89 -7.56
N SER A 168 -0.23 -11.94 -7.86
CA SER A 168 0.29 -13.30 -7.93
C SER A 168 1.30 -13.52 -9.07
N ASP A 169 1.14 -12.81 -10.20
CA ASP A 169 2.07 -12.87 -11.34
C ASP A 169 3.45 -12.28 -10.98
N LEU A 170 3.53 -11.45 -9.94
CA LEU A 170 4.80 -10.90 -9.48
C LEU A 170 5.61 -11.92 -8.68
N ILE A 171 4.99 -12.93 -8.08
CA ILE A 171 5.73 -13.89 -7.25
C ILE A 171 6.63 -14.76 -8.13
N GLY A 172 7.94 -14.74 -7.86
CA GLY A 172 8.97 -15.39 -8.67
C GLY A 172 9.38 -14.60 -9.92
N LEU A 173 8.82 -13.40 -10.14
CA LEU A 173 9.17 -12.57 -11.28
C LEU A 173 10.62 -12.11 -11.16
N GLU A 174 11.36 -12.24 -12.25
CA GLU A 174 12.76 -11.85 -12.32
C GLU A 174 12.93 -10.35 -12.08
N VAL A 175 13.96 -10.00 -11.31
CA VAL A 175 14.45 -8.64 -11.18
C VAL A 175 15.87 -8.55 -11.74
N SER A 176 16.07 -7.62 -12.67
CA SER A 176 17.36 -7.32 -13.29
C SER A 176 17.84 -5.91 -12.94
N ASP A 177 19.16 -5.69 -12.98
CA ASP A 177 19.75 -4.35 -12.92
C ASP A 177 19.60 -3.62 -14.27
N VAL A 178 20.05 -2.36 -14.32
CA VAL A 178 20.00 -1.51 -15.55
C VAL A 178 20.83 -2.05 -16.71
N SER A 179 21.74 -3.01 -16.47
CA SER A 179 22.51 -3.71 -17.50
C SER A 179 21.85 -5.02 -17.95
N ASN A 180 20.59 -5.24 -17.56
CA ASN A 180 19.80 -6.45 -17.85
C ASN A 180 20.42 -7.73 -17.29
N ARG A 181 21.23 -7.61 -16.22
CA ARG A 181 21.74 -8.76 -15.48
C ARG A 181 20.75 -9.11 -14.38
N LYS A 182 20.32 -10.37 -14.34
CA LYS A 182 19.50 -10.90 -13.25
C LYS A 182 20.21 -10.72 -11.91
N ILE A 183 19.52 -10.07 -10.97
CA ILE A 183 20.00 -9.86 -9.61
C ILE A 183 19.15 -10.60 -8.57
N GLY A 184 17.99 -11.10 -8.93
CA GLY A 184 17.15 -11.89 -8.05
C GLY A 184 15.73 -12.02 -8.58
N GLU A 185 14.80 -12.19 -7.65
CA GLU A 185 13.38 -12.35 -7.94
C GLU A 185 12.51 -11.77 -6.83
N VAL A 186 11.25 -11.51 -7.15
CA VAL A 186 10.25 -11.12 -6.17
C VAL A 186 9.82 -12.35 -5.36
N ASN A 187 10.05 -12.34 -4.06
CA ASN A 187 9.62 -13.40 -3.15
C ASN A 187 8.17 -13.24 -2.69
N ASN A 188 7.77 -12.01 -2.37
CA ASN A 188 6.44 -11.72 -1.84
C ASN A 188 6.03 -10.28 -2.11
N VAL A 189 4.74 -10.01 -1.97
CA VAL A 189 4.16 -8.66 -1.97
C VAL A 189 3.47 -8.46 -0.64
N MET A 190 3.80 -7.36 0.04
CA MET A 190 3.15 -6.97 1.30
C MET A 190 1.94 -6.11 0.99
N VAL A 191 0.83 -6.38 1.65
CA VAL A 191 -0.49 -5.80 1.35
C VAL A 191 -1.07 -5.18 2.62
N ASP A 192 -1.45 -3.91 2.53
CA ASP A 192 -2.32 -3.24 3.51
C ASP A 192 -3.70 -3.10 2.85
N LEU A 193 -4.56 -4.09 3.08
CA LEU A 193 -5.85 -4.18 2.39
C LEU A 193 -6.78 -3.04 2.82
N SER A 194 -6.83 -2.76 4.13
CA SER A 194 -7.58 -1.65 4.72
C SER A 194 -7.24 -0.29 4.10
N ALA A 195 -5.97 -0.04 3.76
CA ALA A 195 -5.53 1.19 3.12
C ALA A 195 -5.59 1.11 1.57
N GLY A 196 -5.80 -0.07 0.99
CA GLY A 196 -5.71 -0.31 -0.44
C GLY A 196 -4.29 -0.13 -0.98
N ARG A 197 -3.26 -0.52 -0.22
CA ARG A 197 -1.85 -0.24 -0.53
C ARG A 197 -0.97 -1.48 -0.57
N VAL A 198 0.14 -1.34 -1.30
CA VAL A 198 1.27 -2.27 -1.31
C VAL A 198 2.45 -1.53 -0.69
N PRO A 199 2.73 -1.72 0.61
CA PRO A 199 3.82 -1.01 1.27
C PRO A 199 5.19 -1.50 0.80
N TYR A 200 5.32 -2.80 0.53
CA TYR A 200 6.61 -3.42 0.17
C TYR A 200 6.46 -4.51 -0.88
N VAL A 201 7.46 -4.61 -1.75
CA VAL A 201 7.82 -5.83 -2.46
C VAL A 201 9.00 -6.46 -1.73
N ILE A 202 8.94 -7.76 -1.48
CA ILE A 202 10.01 -8.52 -0.84
C ILE A 202 10.87 -9.14 -1.92
N PHE A 203 12.11 -8.71 -2.00
CA PHE A 203 13.09 -9.19 -2.98
C PHE A 203 13.99 -10.27 -2.38
N ALA A 204 14.21 -11.35 -3.14
CA ALA A 204 15.20 -12.37 -2.84
C ALA A 204 16.38 -12.24 -3.82
N PRO A 205 17.61 -12.00 -3.34
CA PRO A 205 18.77 -11.84 -4.20
C PRO A 205 19.23 -13.17 -4.80
N GLU A 206 19.87 -13.10 -5.97
CA GLU A 206 20.66 -14.18 -6.52
C GLU A 206 21.81 -14.54 -5.58
N LYS A 207 22.09 -15.84 -5.43
CA LYS A 207 23.18 -16.31 -4.55
C LYS A 207 24.55 -15.79 -4.98
N SER A 208 24.72 -15.50 -6.28
CA SER A 208 25.96 -14.98 -6.86
C SER A 208 26.30 -13.55 -6.43
N LEU A 209 25.36 -12.82 -5.80
CA LEU A 209 25.61 -11.47 -5.28
C LEU A 209 26.37 -11.44 -3.95
N ASP A 210 26.56 -12.60 -3.31
CA ASP A 210 27.27 -12.77 -2.03
C ASP A 210 26.73 -11.84 -0.91
N LEU A 211 25.40 -11.78 -0.82
CA LEU A 211 24.70 -10.99 0.18
C LEU A 211 24.40 -11.82 1.43
N ASN A 212 24.61 -11.23 2.60
CA ASN A 212 24.42 -11.90 3.89
C ASN A 212 22.95 -11.97 4.36
N ALA A 213 21.98 -11.65 3.51
CA ALA A 213 20.55 -11.61 3.85
C ALA A 213 19.71 -12.47 2.91
N ASP A 214 18.60 -13.00 3.42
CA ASP A 214 17.68 -13.80 2.59
C ASP A 214 16.73 -12.91 1.80
N PHE A 215 16.26 -11.81 2.42
CA PHE A 215 15.22 -10.97 1.86
C PHE A 215 15.48 -9.48 2.12
N TYR A 216 15.06 -8.66 1.16
CA TYR A 216 15.10 -7.20 1.20
C TYR A 216 13.70 -6.63 1.03
N ALA A 217 13.38 -5.57 1.77
CA ALA A 217 12.09 -4.89 1.63
C ALA A 217 12.23 -3.63 0.78
N TRP A 218 11.49 -3.56 -0.31
CA TRP A 218 11.55 -2.46 -1.27
C TRP A 218 10.21 -1.72 -1.36
N PRO A 219 10.19 -0.38 -1.33
CA PRO A 219 9.03 0.36 -1.81
C PRO A 219 8.72 -0.06 -3.25
N PRO A 220 7.46 -0.31 -3.64
CA PRO A 220 7.16 -0.89 -4.96
C PRO A 220 7.62 0.01 -6.13
N ASN A 221 7.69 1.32 -5.91
CA ASN A 221 8.11 2.30 -6.92
C ASN A 221 9.63 2.43 -7.13
N VAL A 222 10.42 1.48 -6.62
CA VAL A 222 11.83 1.28 -7.03
C VAL A 222 11.95 0.26 -8.17
N LEU A 223 10.83 -0.35 -8.57
CA LEU A 223 10.72 -1.34 -9.63
C LEU A 223 10.04 -0.73 -10.85
N THR A 224 10.59 -1.00 -12.02
CA THR A 224 10.02 -0.63 -13.32
C THR A 224 9.82 -1.87 -14.18
N PRO A 225 8.82 -1.95 -15.07
CA PRO A 225 8.74 -3.04 -16.03
C PRO A 225 9.96 -3.04 -16.95
N SER A 226 10.44 -4.23 -17.33
CA SER A 226 11.32 -4.36 -18.49
C SER A 226 10.60 -3.98 -19.78
N GLY A 227 11.35 -3.66 -20.83
CA GLY A 227 10.77 -3.27 -22.12
C GLY A 227 9.89 -4.34 -22.79
N ASP A 228 10.07 -5.61 -22.41
CA ASP A 228 9.24 -6.74 -22.87
C ASP A 228 8.07 -7.07 -21.91
N GLY A 229 7.98 -6.39 -20.76
CA GLY A 229 6.95 -6.58 -19.74
C GLY A 229 7.00 -7.92 -19.01
N LYS A 230 8.06 -8.73 -19.18
CA LYS A 230 8.17 -10.09 -18.59
C LYS A 230 9.05 -10.15 -17.35
N SER A 231 9.68 -9.04 -16.97
CA SER A 231 10.52 -8.93 -15.79
C SER A 231 10.43 -7.53 -15.21
N LEU A 232 11.06 -7.32 -14.07
CA LEU A 232 11.22 -6.01 -13.46
C LEU A 232 12.69 -5.59 -13.52
N THR A 233 12.91 -4.30 -13.63
CA THR A 233 14.22 -3.67 -13.57
C THR A 233 14.30 -2.75 -12.36
N THR A 234 15.50 -2.58 -11.82
CA THR A 234 15.75 -1.60 -10.77
C THR A 234 17.08 -0.87 -10.99
N GLY A 235 17.11 0.40 -10.58
CA GLY A 235 18.32 1.23 -10.54
C GLY A 235 19.13 1.08 -9.25
N ILE A 236 18.77 0.15 -8.37
CA ILE A 236 19.50 -0.12 -7.13
C ILE A 236 20.80 -0.86 -7.47
N ASP A 237 21.94 -0.23 -7.26
CA ASP A 237 23.24 -0.88 -7.43
C ASP A 237 23.57 -1.86 -6.27
N GLN A 238 24.56 -2.72 -6.49
CA GLN A 238 24.96 -3.75 -5.52
C GLN A 238 25.45 -3.17 -4.19
N SER A 239 26.10 -2.00 -4.20
CA SER A 239 26.61 -1.35 -2.99
C SER A 239 25.45 -0.86 -2.12
N LYS A 240 24.46 -0.19 -2.75
CA LYS A 240 23.23 0.23 -2.09
C LYS A 240 22.43 -0.98 -1.61
N LEU A 241 22.34 -2.04 -2.40
CA LEU A 241 21.65 -3.27 -2.01
C LEU A 241 22.31 -3.94 -0.79
N ALA A 242 23.65 -3.96 -0.70
CA ALA A 242 24.35 -4.56 0.44
C ALA A 242 24.02 -3.88 1.78
N SER A 243 23.69 -2.58 1.75
CA SER A 243 23.32 -1.80 2.94
C SER A 243 21.81 -1.63 3.12
N ALA A 244 21.00 -2.21 2.23
CA ALA A 244 19.55 -2.03 2.23
C ALA A 244 18.87 -2.73 3.40
N PRO A 245 17.70 -2.23 3.85
CA PRO A 245 16.86 -2.89 4.84
C PRO A 245 16.52 -4.33 4.45
N HIS A 246 16.92 -5.27 5.30
CA HIS A 246 16.86 -6.70 5.02
C HIS A 246 16.56 -7.52 6.27
N PHE A 247 16.22 -8.78 6.06
CA PHE A 247 15.89 -9.71 7.14
C PHE A 247 16.13 -11.17 6.72
N LYS A 248 16.16 -12.06 7.70
CA LYS A 248 16.33 -13.50 7.48
C LYS A 248 15.00 -14.17 7.18
N ARG A 249 15.02 -15.24 6.38
CA ARG A 249 13.82 -15.99 5.97
C ARG A 249 13.00 -16.49 7.14
N ASN A 250 13.66 -16.86 8.23
CA ASN A 250 13.07 -17.38 9.45
C ASN A 250 12.82 -16.30 10.53
N HIS A 251 13.11 -15.02 10.23
CA HIS A 251 12.94 -13.92 11.18
C HIS A 251 12.40 -12.67 10.44
N TRP A 252 11.10 -12.69 10.16
CA TRP A 252 10.42 -11.56 9.53
C TRP A 252 10.19 -10.44 10.55
N PRO A 253 10.48 -9.17 10.21
CA PRO A 253 10.10 -8.04 11.05
C PRO A 253 8.57 -7.91 11.09
N ASN A 254 8.06 -7.16 12.07
CA ASN A 254 6.68 -6.72 12.03
C ASN A 254 6.51 -5.72 10.87
N MET A 255 5.90 -6.16 9.79
CA MET A 255 5.73 -5.39 8.55
C MET A 255 4.74 -4.22 8.69
N SER A 256 3.93 -4.21 9.75
CA SER A 256 3.08 -3.06 10.13
C SER A 256 3.81 -2.07 11.05
N ASN A 257 5.06 -2.33 11.43
CA ASN A 257 5.80 -1.40 12.28
C ASN A 257 6.15 -0.13 11.50
N ARG A 258 5.54 0.99 11.90
CA ARG A 258 5.75 2.30 11.27
C ARG A 258 7.21 2.74 11.25
N THR A 259 7.95 2.56 12.35
CA THR A 259 9.36 2.95 12.43
C THR A 259 10.21 2.19 11.42
N TRP A 260 10.01 0.87 11.31
CA TRP A 260 10.67 0.06 10.30
C TRP A 260 10.28 0.51 8.89
N GLY A 261 9.00 0.78 8.66
CA GLY A 261 8.52 1.30 7.38
C GLY A 261 9.14 2.64 6.99
N LEU A 262 9.27 3.56 7.93
CA LEU A 262 9.95 4.84 7.71
C LEU A 262 11.41 4.64 7.31
N GLN A 263 12.13 3.78 8.02
CA GLN A 263 13.53 3.46 7.71
C GLN A 263 13.67 2.89 6.29
N VAL A 264 12.74 2.01 5.88
CA VAL A 264 12.73 1.47 4.51
C VAL A 264 12.57 2.58 3.48
N TYR A 265 11.53 3.40 3.61
CA TYR A 265 11.27 4.46 2.63
C TYR A 265 12.36 5.54 2.61
N GLU A 266 12.88 5.93 3.78
CA GLU A 266 13.97 6.89 3.93
C GLU A 266 15.25 6.40 3.24
N PHE A 267 15.62 5.12 3.42
CA PHE A 267 16.79 4.53 2.77
C PHE A 267 16.74 4.63 1.23
N TYR A 268 15.55 4.46 0.66
CA TYR A 268 15.34 4.56 -0.78
C TYR A 268 15.07 6.00 -1.26
N GLY A 269 14.98 6.97 -0.36
CA GLY A 269 14.63 8.36 -0.69
C GLY A 269 13.20 8.47 -1.25
N LYS A 270 12.30 7.60 -0.84
CA LYS A 270 10.91 7.54 -1.30
C LYS A 270 9.97 8.10 -0.23
N GLN A 271 8.87 8.70 -0.67
CA GLN A 271 7.83 9.19 0.24
C GLN A 271 6.91 8.03 0.67
N PRO A 272 6.81 7.74 1.98
CA PRO A 272 5.87 6.75 2.49
C PRO A 272 4.43 7.25 2.37
N TYR A 273 3.51 6.37 2.03
CA TYR A 273 2.12 6.78 1.83
C TYR A 273 1.37 7.17 3.11
N PHE A 274 1.82 6.63 4.24
CA PHE A 274 1.21 6.78 5.55
C PHE A 274 1.65 8.06 6.28
N GLU A 275 2.58 8.83 5.72
CA GLU A 275 2.98 10.15 6.25
C GLU A 275 2.26 11.32 5.55
N SER A 276 1.73 11.12 4.34
CA SER A 276 1.15 12.22 3.57
C SER A 276 -0.34 12.43 3.90
N GLU A 277 -0.67 13.54 4.56
CA GLU A 277 -2.07 14.02 4.71
C GLU A 277 -2.77 14.30 3.36
N LYS A 278 -2.01 14.39 2.25
CA LYS A 278 -2.46 14.95 0.97
C LYS A 278 -3.06 13.97 -0.03
N LEU A 279 -3.22 12.68 0.28
CA LEU A 279 -3.67 11.68 -0.69
C LEU A 279 -4.78 10.76 -0.17
N GLN A 280 -5.91 11.34 0.26
CA GLN A 280 -7.21 10.67 0.14
C GLN A 280 -8.26 11.64 -0.45
N PRO A 281 -9.12 11.18 -1.37
CA PRO A 281 -10.36 11.89 -1.68
C PRO A 281 -11.25 11.82 -0.44
N THR A 282 -11.68 12.98 0.04
CA THR A 282 -12.68 13.08 1.11
C THR A 282 -14.03 12.61 0.56
N SER A 283 -14.34 11.33 0.68
CA SER A 283 -15.72 10.85 0.64
C SER A 283 -16.22 10.69 2.07
N THR A 284 -16.44 11.81 2.76
CA THR A 284 -17.49 11.81 3.77
C THR A 284 -18.80 11.62 3.00
N PRO A 285 -19.61 10.58 3.26
CA PRO A 285 -20.95 10.53 2.71
C PRO A 285 -21.72 11.67 3.39
N THR A 286 -21.89 12.80 2.71
CA THR A 286 -22.96 13.73 3.09
C THR A 286 -24.25 13.00 2.80
N ASN A 287 -24.87 12.48 3.85
CA ASN A 287 -26.22 11.94 3.82
C ASN A 287 -27.17 13.07 3.38
N SER A 288 -27.34 13.21 2.07
CA SER A 288 -28.08 14.29 1.42
C SER A 288 -29.49 13.84 1.05
N LEU A 289 -30.11 12.99 1.89
CA LEU A 289 -31.50 12.58 1.73
C LEU A 289 -32.46 13.16 2.78
N GLU A 290 -31.99 14.03 3.70
CA GLU A 290 -32.87 14.68 4.70
C GLU A 290 -33.33 16.11 4.33
N ARG A 291 -33.52 16.43 3.04
CA ARG A 291 -34.08 17.76 2.72
C ARG A 291 -34.95 17.86 1.48
N ILE A 292 -35.91 16.96 1.29
CA ILE A 292 -37.10 17.27 0.47
C ILE A 292 -38.33 16.53 1.03
N TYR A 293 -38.85 16.94 2.19
CA TYR A 293 -40.28 16.83 2.54
C TYR A 293 -40.57 17.77 3.72
N HIS A 294 -40.70 19.07 3.42
CA HIS A 294 -41.49 19.98 4.25
C HIS A 294 -42.56 20.59 3.35
N GLU A 295 -43.75 20.02 3.46
CA GLU A 295 -44.99 20.58 2.98
C GLU A 295 -45.25 21.90 3.73
N PRO A 296 -45.48 23.04 3.06
CA PRO A 296 -45.85 24.26 3.76
C PRO A 296 -47.28 24.16 4.33
N PRO A 297 -47.56 24.75 5.50
CA PRO A 297 -48.85 24.66 6.15
C PRO A 297 -49.91 25.45 5.37
N LYS A 298 -51.11 24.88 5.30
CA LYS A 298 -52.31 25.51 4.75
C LYS A 298 -52.65 26.78 5.53
N GLN A 299 -52.80 27.89 4.82
CA GLN A 299 -53.68 29.01 5.18
C GLN A 299 -54.45 29.43 3.93
#